data_AF-A0A0A2CA74-F1
#
_entry.id   AF-A0A0A2CA74-F1
#
_cell.length_a   1.000
_cell.length_b   1.000
_cell.length_c   1.000
_cell.angle_alpha   90.00
_cell.angle_beta   90.00
_cell.angle_gamma   90.00
#
_symmetry.space_group_name_H-M   'P 1'
#
loop_
_entity.id
_entity.type
_entity.pdbx_description
1 polymer ?
#
loop_
_entity_poly.entity_id
_entity_poly.type
_entity_poly.pdbx_seq_one_letter_code
_entity_poly.pdbx_strand_id
1 'polypeptide(L)'
;MKTLTALAVIFATIPAANASEVAPAIHELCLKAVDYAGCVRAQSGEPDEPAYVGNKCPANHAYIGDGKCQRVYCDWVGLGGGHHEPLVAGKSSWRCGNNYNFWKDELQVGVLRLGATVNVEQSNDCPSVQPKIGWNSSCEHAAKNWRAVEAEAKRPKCAEKLQQYKCSYSSYLDANPGMKQWAELNPAMAEKERIRLESDPLNR
;
A
#
# COMPACT_ATOMS: atom_id res chain seq x y z
N MET A 1 -31.28 -28.08 -49.45
CA MET A 1 -31.19 -27.04 -48.39
C MET A 1 -30.07 -27.44 -47.45
N LYS A 2 -28.94 -26.73 -47.47
CA LYS A 2 -27.81 -26.93 -46.54
C LYS A 2 -27.51 -25.57 -45.92
N THR A 3 -27.88 -25.43 -44.66
CA THR A 3 -27.68 -24.24 -43.83
C THR A 3 -26.20 -24.13 -43.45
N LEU A 4 -25.56 -23.02 -43.85
CA LEU A 4 -24.24 -22.61 -43.39
C LEU A 4 -24.42 -21.82 -42.09
N THR A 5 -23.97 -22.38 -40.97
CA THR A 5 -23.93 -21.71 -39.67
C THR A 5 -22.63 -20.91 -39.57
N ALA A 6 -22.71 -19.58 -39.65
CA ALA A 6 -21.58 -18.70 -39.44
C ALA A 6 -21.35 -18.48 -37.94
N LEU A 7 -20.19 -18.91 -37.42
CA LEU A 7 -19.72 -18.53 -36.09
C LEU A 7 -19.18 -17.09 -36.15
N ALA A 8 -19.85 -16.15 -35.49
CA ALA A 8 -19.33 -14.81 -35.25
C ALA A 8 -18.32 -14.85 -34.09
N VAL A 9 -17.04 -14.64 -34.39
CA VAL A 9 -15.98 -14.45 -33.39
C VAL A 9 -16.09 -13.03 -32.85
N ILE A 10 -16.51 -12.90 -31.59
CA ILE A 10 -16.49 -11.63 -30.86
C ILE A 10 -15.04 -11.41 -30.39
N PHE A 11 -14.28 -10.58 -31.12
CA PHE A 11 -13.03 -10.03 -30.61
C PHE A 11 -13.38 -9.03 -29.50
N ALA A 12 -13.11 -9.40 -28.26
CA ALA A 12 -13.07 -8.46 -27.15
C ALA A 12 -11.87 -7.53 -27.37
N THR A 13 -12.13 -6.30 -27.81
CA THR A 13 -11.12 -5.24 -27.82
C THR A 13 -10.83 -4.81 -26.38
N ILE A 14 -9.77 -5.37 -25.79
CA ILE A 14 -9.19 -4.85 -24.56
C ILE A 14 -8.63 -3.46 -24.89
N PRO A 15 -8.97 -2.40 -24.13
CA PRO A 15 -8.36 -1.09 -24.34
C PRO A 15 -6.85 -1.24 -24.12
N ALA A 16 -6.06 -0.86 -25.13
CA ALA A 16 -4.62 -0.71 -25.01
C ALA A 16 -4.34 0.41 -24.01
N ALA A 17 -4.22 0.05 -22.73
CA ALA A 17 -3.50 0.86 -21.77
C ALA A 17 -2.07 0.97 -22.31
N ASN A 18 -1.58 2.21 -22.45
CA ASN A 18 -0.26 2.53 -22.97
C ASN A 18 0.81 1.66 -22.29
N ALA A 19 1.25 0.62 -22.99
CA ALA A 19 2.44 -0.13 -22.63
C ALA A 19 3.62 0.78 -22.95
N SER A 20 4.09 1.53 -21.95
CA SER A 20 5.41 2.14 -22.05
C SER A 20 6.40 1.00 -22.22
N GLU A 21 7.23 1.07 -23.26
CA GLU A 21 8.26 0.08 -23.54
C GLU A 21 9.17 -0.02 -22.32
N VAL A 22 9.13 -1.15 -21.62
CA VAL A 22 10.03 -1.45 -20.51
C VAL A 22 11.46 -1.31 -21.00
N ALA A 23 12.25 -0.44 -20.36
CA ALA A 23 13.63 -0.21 -20.76
C ALA A 23 14.40 -1.55 -20.87
N PRO A 24 15.20 -1.80 -21.93
CA PRO A 24 15.83 -3.10 -22.17
C PRO A 24 16.64 -3.64 -20.99
N ALA A 25 17.31 -2.76 -20.23
CA ALA A 25 18.06 -3.13 -19.02
C ALA A 25 17.15 -3.65 -17.89
N ILE A 26 15.96 -3.07 -17.72
CA ILE A 26 14.97 -3.51 -16.73
C ILE A 26 14.33 -4.83 -17.19
N HIS A 27 14.02 -4.93 -18.47
CA HIS A 27 13.49 -6.16 -19.08
C HIS A 27 14.44 -7.34 -18.83
N GLU A 28 15.73 -7.17 -19.15
CA GLU A 28 16.74 -8.22 -18.99
C GLU A 28 16.93 -8.65 -17.53
N LEU A 29 16.89 -7.69 -16.60
CA LEU A 29 16.95 -7.97 -15.17
C LEU A 29 15.72 -8.77 -14.68
N CYS A 30 14.54 -8.41 -15.17
CA CYS A 30 13.27 -8.95 -14.68
C CYS A 30 12.80 -10.24 -15.36
N LEU A 31 13.40 -10.63 -16.50
CA LEU A 31 13.06 -11.87 -17.22
C LEU A 31 13.11 -13.15 -16.36
N LYS A 32 13.93 -13.16 -15.31
CA LYS A 32 14.07 -14.30 -14.39
C LYS A 32 13.19 -14.20 -13.15
N ALA A 33 12.47 -13.09 -12.95
CA ALA A 33 11.61 -12.91 -11.79
C ALA A 33 10.34 -13.74 -11.93
N VAL A 34 9.92 -14.37 -10.82
CA VAL A 34 8.63 -15.06 -10.73
C VAL A 34 7.47 -14.09 -10.96
N ASP A 35 7.64 -12.84 -10.51
CA ASP A 35 6.73 -11.72 -10.80
C ASP A 35 7.46 -10.66 -11.64
N TYR A 36 7.46 -10.89 -12.97
CA TYR A 36 8.03 -9.96 -13.94
C TYR A 36 7.44 -8.55 -13.80
N ALA A 37 6.13 -8.42 -13.58
CA ALA A 37 5.46 -7.14 -13.46
C ALA A 37 5.85 -6.41 -12.15
N GLY A 38 5.97 -7.14 -11.03
CA GLY A 38 6.50 -6.60 -9.77
C GLY A 38 7.95 -6.13 -9.88
N CYS A 39 8.80 -6.92 -10.54
CA CYS A 39 10.19 -6.55 -10.78
C CYS A 39 10.30 -5.29 -11.67
N VAL A 40 9.54 -5.23 -12.78
CA VAL A 40 9.56 -4.06 -13.67
C VAL A 40 9.13 -2.80 -12.94
N ARG A 41 8.08 -2.87 -12.11
CA ARG A 41 7.61 -1.75 -11.29
C ARG A 41 8.65 -1.27 -10.27
N ALA A 42 9.28 -2.21 -9.57
CA ALA A 42 10.34 -1.90 -8.60
C ALA A 42 11.56 -1.22 -9.25
N GLN A 43 11.84 -1.53 -10.51
CA GLN A 43 13.00 -1.03 -11.25
C GLN A 43 12.70 0.23 -12.08
N SER A 44 11.43 0.45 -12.47
CA SER A 44 11.03 1.61 -13.28
C SER A 44 10.97 2.91 -12.47
N GLY A 45 10.95 2.82 -11.13
CA GLY A 45 10.79 4.00 -10.27
C GLY A 45 9.48 4.75 -10.50
N GLU A 46 8.52 4.11 -11.18
CA GLU A 46 7.14 4.59 -11.18
C GLU A 46 6.64 4.54 -9.74
N PRO A 47 6.04 5.63 -9.24
CA PRO A 47 5.46 5.59 -7.91
C PRO A 47 4.47 4.43 -7.87
N ASP A 48 4.63 3.56 -6.89
CA ASP A 48 3.63 2.57 -6.51
C ASP A 48 2.34 3.33 -6.17
N GLU A 49 1.53 3.62 -7.18
CA GLU A 49 0.14 4.00 -6.99
C GLU A 49 -0.74 2.78 -7.31
N PRO A 50 -1.67 2.41 -6.41
CA PRO A 50 -2.14 3.22 -5.30
C PRO A 50 -1.15 3.20 -4.13
N ALA A 51 -0.69 4.39 -3.72
CA ALA A 51 0.15 4.58 -2.55
C ALA A 51 -0.55 3.85 -1.43
N TYR A 52 0.08 2.87 -0.80
CA TYR A 52 -0.52 2.01 0.23
C TYR A 52 -1.45 2.86 1.14
N VAL A 53 -2.76 2.77 0.95
CA VAL A 53 -3.72 3.67 1.59
C VAL A 53 -4.10 2.96 2.88
N GLY A 54 -3.47 3.35 3.99
CA GLY A 54 -3.50 2.69 5.31
C GLY A 54 -4.48 1.53 5.53
N ASN A 55 -3.97 0.37 5.91
CA ASN A 55 -4.77 -0.85 5.95
C ASN A 55 -5.66 -0.94 7.19
N LYS A 56 -6.92 -1.32 6.99
CA LYS A 56 -7.92 -1.53 8.03
C LYS A 56 -8.75 -2.76 7.75
N CYS A 57 -8.87 -3.63 8.73
CA CYS A 57 -9.81 -4.73 8.70
C CYS A 57 -11.22 -4.24 9.04
N PRO A 58 -12.28 -4.87 8.50
CA PRO A 58 -13.65 -4.57 8.89
C PRO A 58 -13.85 -4.68 10.40
N ALA A 59 -14.94 -4.08 10.91
CA ALA A 59 -15.28 -4.17 12.33
C ALA A 59 -15.28 -5.63 12.80
N ASN A 60 -14.73 -5.87 14.00
CA ASN A 60 -14.56 -7.21 14.56
C ASN A 60 -13.77 -8.15 13.66
N HIS A 61 -12.71 -7.69 13.00
CA HIS A 61 -11.76 -8.54 12.29
C HIS A 61 -10.32 -8.18 12.64
N ALA A 62 -9.47 -9.20 12.80
CA ALA A 62 -8.06 -9.08 13.05
C ALA A 62 -7.26 -9.35 11.78
N TYR A 63 -6.22 -8.56 11.56
CA TYR A 63 -5.30 -8.76 10.45
C TYR A 63 -4.50 -10.05 10.64
N ILE A 64 -4.41 -10.89 9.61
CA ILE A 64 -3.71 -12.19 9.69
C ILE A 64 -2.50 -12.30 8.75
N GLY A 65 -2.18 -11.25 8.00
CA GLY A 65 -1.14 -11.28 6.95
C GLY A 65 -1.74 -11.30 5.55
N ASP A 66 -0.88 -11.10 4.55
CA ASP A 66 -1.20 -11.23 3.12
C ASP A 66 -2.47 -10.49 2.64
N GLY A 67 -2.72 -9.31 3.22
CA GLY A 67 -3.90 -8.52 2.87
C GLY A 67 -5.23 -9.15 3.32
N LYS A 68 -5.20 -10.05 4.31
CA LYS A 68 -6.38 -10.74 4.84
C LYS A 68 -6.67 -10.39 6.28
N CYS A 69 -7.94 -10.46 6.61
CA CYS A 69 -8.51 -10.21 7.91
C CYS A 69 -9.38 -11.40 8.31
N GLN A 70 -9.45 -11.70 9.60
CA GLN A 70 -10.23 -12.82 10.12
C GLN A 70 -11.19 -12.34 11.20
N ARG A 71 -12.45 -12.77 11.12
CA ARG A 71 -13.50 -12.33 12.04
C ARG A 71 -13.13 -12.71 13.48
N VAL A 72 -13.20 -11.73 14.37
CA VAL A 72 -13.10 -11.87 15.82
C VAL A 72 -14.52 -11.89 16.39
N TYR A 73 -14.84 -12.89 17.19
CA TYR A 73 -16.13 -12.96 17.86
C TYR A 73 -15.98 -13.55 19.25
N CYS A 74 -17.01 -13.35 20.08
CA CYS A 74 -17.09 -13.97 21.39
C CYS A 74 -17.77 -15.32 21.30
N ASP A 75 -17.13 -16.30 21.91
CA ASP A 75 -17.68 -17.61 22.17
C ASP A 75 -17.80 -17.79 23.69
N TRP A 76 -18.86 -18.42 24.15
CA TRP A 76 -19.16 -18.54 25.58
C TRP A 76 -19.02 -19.98 26.03
N VAL A 77 -17.98 -20.22 26.81
CA VAL A 77 -17.61 -21.53 27.33
C VAL A 77 -17.92 -21.60 28.84
N GLY A 78 -18.12 -22.81 29.37
CA GLY A 78 -18.47 -23.00 30.78
C GLY A 78 -17.43 -22.46 31.78
N LEU A 79 -17.78 -22.42 33.07
CA LEU A 79 -16.98 -21.83 34.17
C LEU A 79 -15.52 -22.35 34.27
N GLY A 80 -15.24 -23.54 33.72
CA GLY A 80 -13.90 -24.14 33.68
C GLY A 80 -13.13 -23.96 32.38
N GLY A 81 -13.62 -23.16 31.42
CA GLY A 81 -13.17 -23.22 30.03
C GLY A 81 -12.49 -21.96 29.48
N GLY A 82 -11.40 -22.19 28.75
CA GLY A 82 -11.01 -21.46 27.54
C GLY A 82 -9.95 -20.36 27.68
N HIS A 83 -9.00 -20.36 26.74
CA HIS A 83 -8.11 -19.23 26.50
C HIS A 83 -8.56 -18.45 25.26
N HIS A 84 -8.37 -17.14 25.25
CA HIS A 84 -8.50 -16.35 24.03
C HIS A 84 -7.56 -16.89 22.94
N GLU A 85 -7.98 -16.84 21.68
CA GLU A 85 -7.10 -17.15 20.56
C GLU A 85 -5.83 -16.28 20.63
N PRO A 86 -4.61 -16.87 20.61
CA PRO A 86 -3.36 -16.14 20.80
C PRO A 86 -3.17 -15.01 19.78
N LEU A 87 -3.75 -15.18 18.59
CA LEU A 87 -3.70 -14.19 17.54
C LEU A 87 -4.42 -12.89 17.92
N VAL A 88 -5.38 -12.87 18.84
CA VAL A 88 -6.15 -11.67 19.20
C VAL A 88 -6.14 -11.34 20.70
N ALA A 89 -5.64 -12.26 21.52
CA ALA A 89 -5.52 -12.10 22.96
C ALA A 89 -4.70 -10.84 23.33
N GLY A 90 -5.33 -9.88 24.00
CA GLY A 90 -4.67 -8.69 24.52
C GLY A 90 -4.15 -7.68 23.48
N LYS A 91 -4.57 -7.83 22.21
CA LYS A 91 -4.14 -6.95 21.12
C LYS A 91 -5.10 -5.76 20.99
N SER A 92 -6.07 -5.82 20.09
CA SER A 92 -7.02 -4.71 19.90
C SER A 92 -7.97 -4.52 21.10
N SER A 93 -8.89 -3.57 20.96
CA SER A 93 -9.89 -3.22 21.98
C SER A 93 -10.97 -4.29 22.20
N TRP A 94 -10.95 -5.40 21.46
CA TRP A 94 -11.93 -6.48 21.63
C TRP A 94 -11.85 -7.10 23.01
N ARG A 95 -13.02 -7.26 23.63
CA ARG A 95 -13.20 -7.92 24.91
C ARG A 95 -14.45 -8.78 24.83
N CYS A 96 -14.43 -9.91 25.52
CA CYS A 96 -15.60 -10.76 25.69
C CYS A 96 -15.97 -10.77 27.17
N GLY A 97 -17.19 -10.34 27.47
CA GLY A 97 -17.73 -10.40 28.81
C GLY A 97 -18.26 -11.80 29.15
N ASN A 98 -18.52 -12.01 30.43
CA ASN A 98 -19.22 -13.19 30.90
C ASN A 98 -20.71 -13.10 30.52
N ASN A 99 -21.34 -14.24 30.31
CA ASN A 99 -22.76 -14.36 30.01
C ASN A 99 -23.38 -15.42 30.92
N TYR A 100 -24.59 -15.21 31.42
CA TYR A 100 -25.28 -16.21 32.23
C TYR A 100 -26.29 -16.96 31.36
N ASN A 101 -26.11 -18.27 31.24
CA ASN A 101 -27.00 -19.12 30.47
C ASN A 101 -28.13 -19.65 31.38
N PHE A 102 -29.27 -18.97 31.32
CA PHE A 102 -30.45 -19.32 32.12
C PHE A 102 -30.94 -20.77 31.93
N TRP A 103 -30.82 -21.32 30.72
CA TRP A 103 -31.30 -22.67 30.41
C TRP A 103 -30.43 -23.78 30.98
N LYS A 104 -29.18 -23.46 31.35
CA LYS A 104 -28.20 -24.38 31.92
C LYS A 104 -27.84 -24.07 33.37
N ASP A 105 -28.43 -23.01 33.93
CA ASP A 105 -28.07 -22.46 35.24
C ASP A 105 -26.55 -22.31 35.41
N GLU A 106 -25.88 -21.75 34.40
CA GLU A 106 -24.41 -21.71 34.33
C GLU A 106 -23.89 -20.33 33.92
N LEU A 107 -22.88 -19.83 34.65
CA LEU A 107 -22.08 -18.69 34.21
C LEU A 107 -21.11 -19.14 33.11
N GLN A 108 -21.07 -18.43 31.99
CA GLN A 108 -20.18 -18.71 30.88
C GLN A 108 -19.15 -17.59 30.74
N VAL A 109 -17.90 -17.96 30.52
CA VAL A 109 -16.80 -17.03 30.27
C VAL A 109 -16.70 -16.77 28.78
N GLY A 110 -16.65 -15.49 28.40
CA GLY A 110 -16.48 -15.09 27.01
C GLY A 110 -15.02 -15.20 26.58
N VAL A 111 -14.74 -16.01 25.57
CA VAL A 111 -13.42 -16.13 24.94
C VAL A 111 -13.43 -15.56 23.53
N LEU A 112 -12.29 -15.01 23.10
CA LEU A 112 -12.15 -14.44 21.76
C LEU A 112 -11.78 -15.56 20.80
N ARG A 113 -12.57 -15.74 19.75
CA ARG A 113 -12.38 -16.74 18.70
C ARG A 113 -12.23 -16.10 17.33
N LEU A 114 -11.63 -16.87 16.43
CA LEU A 114 -11.42 -16.51 15.04
C LEU A 114 -12.38 -17.27 14.12
N GLY A 115 -12.87 -16.58 13.10
CA GLY A 115 -13.90 -17.09 12.18
C GLY A 115 -13.48 -16.97 10.72
N ALA A 116 -14.44 -16.60 9.87
CA ALA A 116 -14.23 -16.45 8.43
C ALA A 116 -13.22 -15.35 8.09
N THR A 117 -12.56 -15.49 6.94
CA THR A 117 -11.60 -14.52 6.42
C THR A 117 -12.20 -13.62 5.35
N VAL A 118 -11.77 -12.36 5.33
CA VAL A 118 -12.12 -11.34 4.34
C VAL A 118 -10.86 -10.59 3.91
N ASN A 119 -10.93 -9.82 2.83
CA ASN A 119 -9.82 -8.96 2.42
C ASN A 119 -9.71 -7.72 3.31
N VAL A 120 -8.50 -7.19 3.43
CA VAL A 120 -8.23 -5.93 4.12
C VAL A 120 -8.72 -4.76 3.28
N GLU A 121 -9.29 -3.76 3.94
CA GLU A 121 -9.72 -2.51 3.31
C GLU A 121 -8.57 -1.50 3.35
N GLN A 122 -8.50 -0.67 2.32
CA GLN A 122 -7.59 0.48 2.28
C GLN A 122 -8.31 1.71 2.84
N SER A 123 -7.64 2.49 3.69
CA SER A 123 -8.16 3.72 4.30
C SER A 123 -7.09 4.80 4.47
N ASN A 124 -7.41 6.02 4.07
CA ASN A 124 -6.53 7.19 4.26
C ASN A 124 -6.49 7.67 5.73
N ASP A 125 -7.29 7.07 6.61
CA ASP A 125 -7.38 7.45 8.02
C ASP A 125 -6.25 6.85 8.86
N CYS A 126 -5.51 5.89 8.32
CA CYS A 126 -4.44 5.18 8.99
C CYS A 126 -3.11 5.34 8.23
N PRO A 127 -1.97 5.14 8.91
CA PRO A 127 -0.68 5.18 8.24
C PRO A 127 -0.59 4.11 7.15
N SER A 128 0.14 4.46 6.10
CA SER A 128 0.43 3.74 4.85
C SER A 128 1.35 2.52 5.08
N VAL A 129 1.06 1.75 6.13
CA VAL A 129 1.82 0.58 6.56
C VAL A 129 0.89 -0.60 6.78
N GLN A 130 1.46 -1.80 6.79
CA GLN A 130 0.71 -3.01 7.08
C GLN A 130 0.36 -3.09 8.58
N PRO A 131 -0.85 -3.55 8.98
CA PRO A 131 -1.19 -3.72 10.38
C PRO A 131 -0.35 -4.87 10.96
N LYS A 132 -0.10 -4.83 12.26
CA LYS A 132 0.51 -5.97 12.95
C LYS A 132 -0.49 -7.14 12.99
N ILE A 133 0.01 -8.37 12.88
CA ILE A 133 -0.83 -9.57 12.96
C ILE A 133 -1.58 -9.60 14.31
N GLY A 134 -2.90 -9.76 14.23
CA GLY A 134 -3.81 -9.78 15.35
C GLY A 134 -4.45 -8.45 15.71
N TRP A 135 -4.11 -7.38 15.02
CA TRP A 135 -4.65 -6.05 15.23
C TRP A 135 -5.67 -5.70 14.14
N ASN A 136 -6.56 -4.74 14.40
CA ASN A 136 -7.60 -4.37 13.45
C ASN A 136 -7.07 -3.47 12.33
N SER A 137 -6.13 -2.58 12.63
CA SER A 137 -5.64 -1.60 11.66
C SER A 137 -4.23 -1.11 11.95
N SER A 138 -3.60 -0.49 10.95
CA SER A 138 -2.31 0.16 11.12
C SER A 138 -2.38 1.38 12.07
N CYS A 139 -3.57 1.94 12.30
CA CYS A 139 -3.81 3.01 13.28
C CYS A 139 -3.50 2.59 14.73
N GLU A 140 -3.78 1.34 15.11
CA GLU A 140 -3.71 0.92 16.52
C GLU A 140 -2.29 0.95 17.09
N HIS A 141 -1.27 1.00 16.22
CA HIS A 141 0.15 1.09 16.57
C HIS A 141 0.82 2.35 16.06
N ALA A 142 0.05 3.25 15.46
CA ALA A 142 0.60 4.43 14.83
C ALA A 142 1.17 5.38 15.90
N ALA A 143 2.35 5.93 15.63
CA ALA A 143 2.84 7.08 16.40
C ALA A 143 1.87 8.25 16.25
N LYS A 144 1.64 9.05 17.30
CA LYS A 144 0.67 10.17 17.24
C LYS A 144 0.95 11.17 16.10
N ASN A 145 2.21 11.33 15.71
CA ASN A 145 2.67 12.21 14.65
C ASN A 145 2.86 11.50 13.29
N TRP A 146 2.29 10.30 13.08
CA TRP A 146 2.48 9.51 11.86
C TRP A 146 2.18 10.31 10.58
N ARG A 147 1.15 11.16 10.59
CA ARG A 147 0.80 12.00 9.43
C ARG A 147 1.92 12.96 9.06
N ALA A 148 2.56 13.57 10.04
CA ALA A 148 3.69 14.48 9.79
C ALA A 148 4.91 13.71 9.29
N VAL A 149 5.16 12.51 9.85
CA VAL A 149 6.25 11.62 9.39
C VAL A 149 6.04 11.20 7.95
N GLU A 150 4.82 10.81 7.57
CA GLU A 150 4.49 10.43 6.19
C GLU A 150 4.53 11.63 5.24
N ALA A 151 4.02 12.79 5.67
CA ALA A 151 4.08 14.00 4.87
C ALA A 151 5.54 14.39 4.58
N GLU A 152 6.41 14.31 5.59
CA GLU A 152 7.85 14.58 5.42
C GLU A 152 8.52 13.53 4.53
N ALA A 153 8.15 12.24 4.67
CA ALA A 153 8.66 11.19 3.80
C ALA A 153 8.24 11.37 2.33
N LYS A 154 7.02 11.85 2.09
CA LYS A 154 6.46 12.12 0.75
C LYS A 154 6.85 13.50 0.20
N ARG A 155 7.43 14.38 1.01
CA ARG A 155 7.80 15.73 0.61
C ARG A 155 8.89 15.68 -0.47
N PRO A 156 8.75 16.43 -1.57
CA PRO A 156 9.82 16.58 -2.55
C PRO A 156 11.05 17.21 -1.89
N LYS A 157 12.20 16.51 -1.96
CA LYS A 157 13.49 17.00 -1.46
C LYS A 157 14.24 17.82 -2.50
N CYS A 158 13.51 18.64 -3.25
CA CYS A 158 14.04 19.49 -4.31
C CYS A 158 13.25 20.80 -4.40
N ALA A 159 13.78 21.77 -5.14
CA ALA A 159 13.09 23.01 -5.44
C ALA A 159 11.78 22.77 -6.19
N GLU A 160 10.78 23.61 -5.93
CA GLU A 160 9.46 23.58 -6.57
C GLU A 160 9.53 23.46 -8.10
N LYS A 161 10.48 24.18 -8.73
CA LYS A 161 10.71 24.13 -10.18
C LYS A 161 11.00 22.73 -10.72
N LEU A 162 11.60 21.85 -9.91
CA LEU A 162 11.93 20.47 -10.30
C LEU A 162 10.84 19.47 -9.92
N GLN A 163 9.83 19.83 -9.13
CA GLN A 163 8.84 18.86 -8.63
C GLN A 163 8.05 18.20 -9.77
N GLN A 164 7.63 18.98 -10.77
CA GLN A 164 6.97 18.45 -11.98
C GLN A 164 7.87 17.54 -12.82
N TYR A 165 9.18 17.63 -12.64
CA TYR A 165 10.20 16.82 -13.31
C TYR A 165 10.76 15.74 -12.38
N LYS A 166 9.99 15.30 -11.39
CA LYS A 166 10.39 14.27 -10.40
C LYS A 166 11.73 14.57 -9.73
N CYS A 167 11.98 15.84 -9.42
CA CYS A 167 13.23 16.32 -8.83
C CYS A 167 14.49 16.11 -9.70
N SER A 168 14.36 15.91 -11.01
CA SER A 168 15.47 15.69 -11.94
C SER A 168 15.84 16.97 -12.70
N TYR A 169 17.08 17.45 -12.52
CA TYR A 169 17.57 18.60 -13.28
C TYR A 169 17.70 18.30 -14.78
N SER A 170 18.09 17.07 -15.16
CA SER A 170 18.15 16.67 -16.58
C SER A 170 16.77 16.69 -17.24
N SER A 171 15.76 16.12 -16.58
CA SER A 171 14.37 16.16 -17.08
C SER A 171 13.85 17.59 -17.21
N TYR A 172 14.25 18.48 -16.29
CA TYR A 172 13.98 19.91 -16.40
C TYR A 172 14.65 20.55 -17.62
N LEU A 173 15.92 20.25 -17.90
CA LEU A 173 16.61 20.78 -19.09
C LEU A 173 16.00 20.24 -20.39
N ASP A 174 15.66 18.96 -20.44
CA ASP A 174 15.05 18.35 -21.63
C ASP A 174 13.69 18.97 -21.95
N ALA A 175 12.91 19.33 -20.93
CA ALA A 175 11.65 20.05 -21.09
C ALA A 175 11.82 21.56 -21.37
N ASN A 176 13.02 22.12 -21.15
CA ASN A 176 13.29 23.56 -21.28
C ASN A 176 14.54 23.81 -22.16
N PRO A 177 14.41 23.75 -23.51
CA PRO A 177 15.55 23.83 -24.42
C PRO A 177 16.43 25.07 -24.26
N GLY A 178 15.85 26.23 -23.94
CA GLY A 178 16.62 27.45 -23.69
C GLY A 178 17.50 27.35 -22.44
N MET A 179 17.00 26.70 -21.38
CA MET A 179 17.78 26.43 -20.18
C MET A 179 18.87 25.39 -20.43
N LYS A 180 18.57 24.38 -21.28
CA LYS A 180 19.56 23.39 -21.72
C LYS A 180 20.73 24.04 -22.46
N GLN A 181 20.44 24.91 -23.42
CA GLN A 181 21.46 25.64 -24.16
C GLN A 181 22.26 26.57 -23.24
N TRP A 182 21.61 27.27 -22.29
CA TRP A 182 22.32 28.06 -21.30
C TRP A 182 23.26 27.21 -20.44
N ALA A 183 22.82 26.02 -20.02
CA ALA A 183 23.60 25.12 -19.19
C ALA A 183 24.84 24.58 -19.93
N GLU A 184 24.70 24.24 -21.21
CA GLU A 184 25.79 23.81 -22.09
C GLU A 184 26.85 24.91 -22.28
N LEU A 185 26.42 26.17 -22.41
CA LEU A 185 27.31 27.32 -22.57
C LEU A 185 27.95 27.78 -21.25
N ASN A 186 27.37 27.43 -20.10
CA ASN A 186 27.80 27.91 -18.78
C ASN A 186 27.94 26.76 -17.76
N PRO A 187 28.81 25.76 -18.00
CA PRO A 187 28.82 24.51 -17.24
C PRO A 187 29.04 24.69 -15.73
N ALA A 188 29.91 25.63 -15.33
CA ALA A 188 30.16 25.90 -13.91
C ALA A 188 28.95 26.54 -13.19
N MET A 189 28.16 27.35 -13.89
CA MET A 189 26.95 27.96 -13.34
C MET A 189 25.77 26.98 -13.36
N ALA A 190 25.69 26.16 -14.40
CA ALA A 190 24.72 25.09 -14.50
C ALA A 190 24.86 24.09 -13.34
N GLU A 191 26.09 23.71 -13.00
CA GLU A 191 26.34 22.81 -11.88
C GLU A 191 25.93 23.40 -10.53
N LYS A 192 26.21 24.68 -10.31
CA LYS A 192 25.73 25.40 -9.11
C LYS A 192 24.21 25.43 -9.04
N GLU A 193 23.56 25.69 -10.18
CA GLU A 193 22.10 25.72 -10.27
C GLU A 193 21.49 24.34 -10.07
N ARG A 194 22.11 23.28 -10.61
CA ARG A 194 21.72 21.89 -10.37
C ARG A 194 21.72 21.58 -8.88
N ILE A 195 22.84 21.79 -8.21
CA ILE A 195 22.97 21.56 -6.75
C ILE A 195 21.93 22.39 -5.99
N ARG A 196 21.75 23.66 -6.35
CA ARG A 196 20.73 24.52 -5.75
C ARG A 196 19.32 23.99 -5.97
N LEU A 197 18.99 23.43 -7.14
CA LEU A 197 17.63 22.97 -7.42
C LEU A 197 17.36 21.57 -6.86
N GLU A 198 18.34 20.67 -6.88
CA GLU A 198 18.22 19.29 -6.38
C GLU A 198 18.40 19.18 -4.86
N SER A 199 18.96 20.20 -4.20
CA SER A 199 19.05 20.21 -2.74
C SER A 199 17.68 20.37 -2.07
N ASP A 200 17.54 19.74 -0.90
CA ASP A 200 16.39 19.89 -0.04
C ASP A 200 16.22 21.36 0.39
N PRO A 201 15.10 22.03 0.08
CA PRO A 201 14.84 23.40 0.51
C PRO A 201 14.95 23.64 2.02
N LEU A 202 14.75 22.61 2.86
CA LEU A 202 14.87 22.73 4.32
C LEU A 202 16.31 22.67 4.84
N ASN A 203 17.27 22.22 4.03
CA ASN A 203 18.67 22.03 4.43
C ASN A 203 19.64 22.98 3.70
N ARG A 204 19.16 24.12 3.22
CA ARG A 204 19.95 25.15 2.53
C ARG A 204 20.38 26.28 3.44
#